data_AF-A0A975ZR61-F1
#
_entry.id   AF-A0A975ZR61-F1
#
_cell.length_a   1.000
_cell.length_b   1.000
_cell.length_c   1.000
_cell.angle_alpha   90.00
_cell.angle_beta   90.00
_cell.angle_gamma   90.00
#
_symmetry.space_group_name_H-M   'P 1'
#
loop_
_entity.id
_entity.type
_entity.pdbx_description
1 polymer ?
#
loop_
_entity_poly.entity_id
_entity_poly.type
_entity_poly.pdbx_seq_one_letter_code
_entity_poly.pdbx_strand_id
1 'polypeptide(L)'
;MSNTRKFARPALFRNLETAYVFRCTHAEKEQAMPTSTTMTIRLDPLLKAKLGKLADETRRSRSFLAAEAVEAYVDRELAIIEGIERGLADVEAGRTVSHEDAMASVRQAIEDAAGGTA
;
A
#
# COMPACT_ATOMS: atom_id res chain seq x y z
N MET A 1 -26.92 31.20 -13.21
CA MET A 1 -26.37 32.48 -12.73
C MET A 1 -24.90 32.35 -12.46
N SER A 2 -24.12 33.09 -13.23
CA SER A 2 -22.67 33.25 -13.19
C SER A 2 -22.19 33.91 -11.89
N ASN A 3 -21.03 33.50 -11.37
CA ASN A 3 -20.13 34.46 -10.73
C ASN A 3 -18.66 34.02 -10.79
N THR A 4 -18.04 34.38 -11.90
CA THR A 4 -16.59 34.47 -12.11
C THR A 4 -15.96 35.48 -11.15
N ARG A 5 -15.01 35.06 -10.30
CA ARG A 5 -14.06 35.98 -9.67
C ARG A 5 -12.62 35.65 -10.07
N LYS A 6 -12.17 36.47 -11.03
CA LYS A 6 -10.81 36.84 -11.42
C LYS A 6 -9.71 36.47 -10.41
N PHE A 7 -8.77 35.65 -10.86
CA PHE A 7 -7.40 35.64 -10.34
C PHE A 7 -6.69 36.90 -10.81
N ALA A 8 -6.34 37.78 -9.88
CA ALA A 8 -5.38 38.85 -10.10
C ALA A 8 -4.05 38.42 -9.46
N ARG A 9 -2.99 38.28 -10.27
CA ARG A 9 -1.60 38.27 -9.78
C ARG A 9 -1.15 39.72 -9.58
N PRO A 10 -0.45 40.04 -8.48
CA PRO A 10 0.56 41.08 -8.52
C PRO A 10 1.95 40.47 -8.37
N ALA A 11 2.86 41.02 -9.16
CA ALA A 11 4.28 40.77 -9.15
C ALA A 11 4.97 41.48 -7.96
N LEU A 12 6.04 40.84 -7.49
CA LEU A 12 7.30 41.42 -7.00
C LEU A 12 7.21 42.63 -6.05
N PHE A 13 7.46 42.38 -4.76
CA PHE A 13 8.15 43.34 -3.89
C PHE A 13 9.21 42.63 -3.04
N ARG A 14 10.40 43.21 -3.07
CA ARG A 14 11.61 42.88 -2.31
C ARG A 14 11.36 43.05 -0.80
N ASN A 15 11.89 42.16 0.03
CA ASN A 15 12.82 42.46 1.13
C ASN A 15 13.01 41.24 2.05
N LEU A 16 14.27 41.06 2.48
CA LEU A 16 14.73 40.08 3.46
C LEU A 16 14.09 40.34 4.82
N GLU A 17 13.22 39.43 5.26
CA GLU A 17 13.18 38.94 6.64
C GLU A 17 12.71 37.48 6.58
N THR A 18 13.68 36.57 6.59
CA THR A 18 13.46 35.12 6.61
C THR A 18 13.02 34.71 8.02
N ALA A 19 11.75 34.94 8.33
CA ALA A 19 11.04 34.14 9.33
C ALA A 19 10.31 33.03 8.56
N TYR A 20 11.01 31.93 8.31
CA TYR A 20 10.41 30.72 7.74
C TYR A 20 9.57 30.05 8.84
N VAL A 21 8.38 30.61 9.10
CA VAL A 21 7.33 29.88 9.79
C VAL A 21 6.92 28.80 8.81
N PHE A 22 7.49 27.60 8.99
CA PHE A 22 7.06 26.39 8.32
C PHE A 22 5.63 26.11 8.81
N ARG A 23 4.68 26.80 8.17
CA ARG A 23 3.27 26.59 8.34
C ARG A 23 3.03 25.19 7.80
N CYS A 24 2.94 24.21 8.70
CA CYS A 24 2.39 22.91 8.36
C CYS A 24 1.07 23.17 7.65
N THR A 25 1.07 23.04 6.33
CA THR A 25 -0.14 22.76 5.57
C THR A 25 -0.49 21.33 5.94
N HIS A 26 -1.19 21.16 7.07
CA HIS A 26 -1.97 19.97 7.26
C HIS A 26 -3.01 19.99 6.13
N ALA A 27 -2.69 19.29 5.05
CA ALA A 27 -3.69 18.82 4.11
C ALA A 27 -4.62 17.95 4.94
N GLU A 28 -5.78 18.52 5.28
CA GLU A 28 -6.89 17.80 5.90
C GLU A 28 -7.34 16.73 4.90
N LYS A 29 -6.69 15.57 4.94
CA LYS A 29 -7.35 14.34 4.52
C LYS A 29 -8.53 14.20 5.45
N GLU A 30 -9.73 14.20 4.88
CA GLU A 30 -10.96 13.85 5.56
C GLU A 30 -10.75 12.50 6.25
N GLN A 31 -10.49 12.54 7.55
CA GLN A 31 -10.29 11.34 8.36
C GLN A 31 -11.67 10.75 8.61
N ALA A 32 -12.14 9.93 7.67
CA ALA A 32 -13.10 8.90 8.03
C ALA A 32 -12.50 8.16 9.22
N MET A 33 -13.10 8.30 10.40
CA MET A 33 -12.62 7.65 11.62
C MET A 33 -12.43 6.16 11.31
N PRO A 34 -11.20 5.61 11.40
CA PRO A 34 -11.01 4.19 11.18
C PRO A 34 -11.71 3.48 12.32
N THR A 35 -12.85 2.83 12.04
CA THR A 35 -13.53 1.97 13.00
C THR A 35 -12.63 0.78 13.25
N SER A 36 -11.77 0.87 14.26
CA SER A 36 -10.89 -0.23 14.66
C SER A 36 -11.66 -1.19 15.56
N THR A 37 -11.72 -2.46 15.18
CA THR A 37 -12.25 -3.53 16.04
C THR A 37 -11.14 -4.06 16.93
N THR A 38 -11.43 -4.22 18.22
CA THR A 38 -10.45 -4.79 19.17
C THR A 38 -10.52 -6.31 19.15
N MET A 39 -9.35 -6.95 19.04
CA MET A 39 -9.18 -8.39 19.17
C MET A 39 -8.11 -8.68 20.23
N THR A 40 -8.39 -9.63 21.13
CA THR A 40 -7.42 -10.08 22.13
C THR A 40 -6.66 -11.28 21.60
N ILE A 41 -5.34 -11.13 21.41
CA ILE A 41 -4.46 -12.18 20.88
C ILE A 41 -3.51 -12.64 21.98
N ARG A 42 -3.29 -13.96 22.09
CA ARG A 42 -2.27 -14.53 22.98
C ARG A 42 -0.93 -14.54 22.26
N LEU A 43 0.09 -13.97 22.90
CA LEU A 43 1.45 -13.94 22.38
C LEU A 43 2.38 -14.69 23.33
N ASP A 44 3.32 -15.44 22.74
CA ASP A 44 4.45 -15.97 23.48
C ASP A 44 5.23 -14.83 24.17
N PRO A 45 5.71 -15.01 25.42
CA PRO A 45 6.42 -13.96 26.15
C PRO A 45 7.64 -13.40 25.40
N LEU A 46 8.39 -14.24 24.69
CA LEU A 46 9.55 -13.80 23.90
C LEU A 46 9.11 -12.97 22.70
N LEU A 47 8.02 -13.35 22.03
CA LEU A 47 7.45 -12.57 20.94
C LEU A 47 6.94 -11.21 21.43
N LYS A 48 6.25 -11.17 22.57
CA LYS A 48 5.81 -9.91 23.20
C LYS A 48 6.99 -8.97 23.50
N ALA A 49 8.11 -9.52 23.99
CA ALA A 49 9.31 -8.74 24.25
C ALA A 49 9.94 -8.18 22.95
N LYS A 50 10.03 -9.01 21.90
CA LYS A 50 10.52 -8.58 20.57
C LYS A 50 9.65 -7.46 19.97
N LEU A 51 8.32 -7.61 20.06
CA LEU A 51 7.39 -6.57 19.60
C LEU A 51 7.52 -5.27 20.41
N GLY A 52 7.77 -5.38 21.72
CA GLY A 52 8.07 -4.22 22.57
C GLY A 52 9.33 -3.47 22.13
N LYS A 53 10.43 -4.19 21.92
CA LYS A 53 11.67 -3.59 21.41
C LYS A 53 11.46 -2.89 20.06
N LEU A 54 10.73 -3.52 19.14
CA LEU A 54 10.42 -2.93 17.84
C LEU A 54 9.57 -1.67 17.96
N ALA A 55 8.57 -1.67 18.86
CA ALA A 55 7.75 -0.51 19.17
C ALA A 55 8.59 0.67 19.67
N ASP A 56 9.53 0.41 20.59
CA ASP A 56 10.41 1.42 21.15
C ASP A 56 11.37 2.02 20.10
N GLU A 57 11.97 1.16 19.26
CA GLU A 57 12.90 1.60 18.21
C GLU A 57 12.21 2.39 17.09
N THR A 58 10.98 2.01 16.71
CA THR A 58 10.22 2.65 15.63
C THR A 58 9.33 3.80 16.08
N ARG A 59 9.23 4.05 17.40
CA ARG A 59 8.30 5.02 18.02
C ARG A 59 6.84 4.78 17.61
N ARG A 60 6.44 3.50 17.49
CA ARG A 60 5.07 3.08 17.19
C ARG A 60 4.51 2.29 18.36
N SER A 61 3.18 2.29 18.53
CA SER A 61 2.57 1.48 19.59
C SER A 61 2.61 0.00 19.21
N ARG A 62 2.70 -0.87 20.22
CA ARG A 62 2.64 -2.33 20.02
C ARG A 62 1.35 -2.76 19.30
N SER A 63 0.23 -2.12 19.63
CA SER A 63 -1.06 -2.41 18.99
C SER A 63 -1.08 -1.99 17.52
N PHE A 64 -0.44 -0.87 17.18
CA PHE A 64 -0.29 -0.43 15.79
C PHE A 64 0.53 -1.45 14.99
N LEU A 65 1.71 -1.82 15.48
CA LEU A 65 2.57 -2.80 14.80
C LEU A 65 1.92 -4.19 14.72
N ALA A 66 1.17 -4.59 15.74
CA ALA A 66 0.43 -5.85 15.71
C ALA A 66 -0.69 -5.83 14.66
N ALA A 67 -1.45 -4.73 14.57
CA ALA A 67 -2.49 -4.59 13.56
C ALA A 67 -1.90 -4.61 12.14
N GLU A 68 -0.82 -3.83 11.91
CA GLU A 68 -0.10 -3.79 10.63
C GLU A 68 0.45 -5.17 10.23
N ALA A 69 1.03 -5.90 11.17
CA ALA A 69 1.55 -7.25 10.91
C ALA A 69 0.43 -8.24 10.57
N VAL A 70 -0.72 -8.16 11.25
CA VAL A 70 -1.88 -9.01 10.99
C VAL A 70 -2.51 -8.69 9.63
N GLU A 71 -2.70 -7.41 9.31
CA GLU A 71 -3.21 -6.96 8.01
C GLU A 71 -2.33 -7.47 6.87
N ALA A 72 -1.02 -7.20 6.95
CA ALA A 72 -0.08 -7.64 5.93
C ALA A 72 -0.02 -9.17 5.77
N TYR A 73 -0.23 -9.93 6.86
CA TYR A 73 -0.35 -11.38 6.80
C TYR A 73 -1.63 -11.80 6.09
N VAL A 74 -2.78 -11.33 6.54
CA VAL A 74 -4.09 -11.71 6.00
C VAL A 74 -4.19 -11.37 4.52
N ASP A 75 -3.76 -10.19 4.10
CA ASP A 75 -3.82 -9.78 2.69
C ASP A 75 -3.00 -10.70 1.79
N ARG A 76 -1.80 -11.10 2.23
CA ARG A 76 -0.96 -12.04 1.48
C ARG A 76 -1.59 -13.43 1.42
N GLU A 77 -2.06 -13.95 2.56
CA GLU A 77 -2.64 -15.29 2.62
C GLU A 77 -3.92 -15.38 1.79
N LEU A 78 -4.80 -14.38 1.87
CA LEU A 78 -6.04 -14.35 1.08
C LEU A 78 -5.74 -14.28 -0.42
N ALA A 79 -4.79 -13.45 -0.85
CA ALA A 79 -4.41 -13.38 -2.26
C ALA A 79 -3.90 -14.74 -2.81
N ILE A 80 -3.18 -15.51 -1.98
CA ILE A 80 -2.72 -16.85 -2.33
C ILE A 80 -3.91 -17.82 -2.41
N ILE A 81 -4.76 -17.85 -1.40
CA ILE A 81 -5.93 -18.73 -1.35
C ILE A 81 -6.86 -18.47 -2.54
N GLU A 82 -7.21 -17.21 -2.79
CA GLU A 82 -8.05 -16.82 -3.93
C GLU A 82 -7.39 -17.19 -5.27
N GLY A 83 -6.07 -17.03 -5.39
CA GLY A 83 -5.33 -17.45 -6.57
C GLY A 83 -5.45 -18.96 -6.83
N ILE A 84 -5.32 -19.77 -5.79
CA ILE A 84 -5.46 -21.23 -5.86
C ILE A 84 -6.90 -21.61 -6.23
N GLU A 85 -7.90 -21.03 -5.55
CA GLU A 85 -9.31 -21.32 -5.82
C GLU A 85 -9.69 -20.99 -7.26
N ARG A 86 -9.24 -19.85 -7.79
CA ARG A 86 -9.42 -19.50 -9.20
C ARG A 86 -8.75 -20.53 -10.13
N GLY A 87 -7.52 -20.92 -9.83
CA GLY A 87 -6.79 -21.92 -10.63
C GLY A 87 -7.51 -23.28 -10.66
N LEU A 88 -8.04 -23.73 -9.51
CA LEU A 88 -8.85 -24.95 -9.44
C LEU A 88 -10.14 -24.84 -10.28
N ALA A 89 -10.81 -23.69 -10.23
CA ALA A 89 -12.00 -23.44 -11.04
C ALA A 89 -11.68 -23.38 -12.55
N ASP A 90 -10.49 -22.91 -12.93
CA ASP A 90 -10.02 -22.93 -14.32
C ASP A 90 -9.73 -24.34 -14.81
N VAL A 91 -9.13 -25.19 -13.96
CA VAL A 91 -8.90 -26.61 -14.26
C VAL A 91 -10.22 -27.34 -14.48
N GLU A 92 -11.17 -27.20 -13.56
CA GLU A 92 -12.49 -27.86 -13.66
C GLU A 92 -13.26 -27.40 -14.91
N ALA A 93 -13.16 -26.12 -15.26
CA ALA A 93 -13.81 -25.58 -16.45
C ALA A 93 -13.04 -25.83 -17.76
N GLY A 94 -11.89 -26.53 -17.71
CA GLY A 94 -11.06 -26.81 -18.88
C GLY A 94 -10.36 -25.57 -19.47
N ARG A 95 -10.25 -24.46 -18.72
CA ARG A 95 -9.57 -23.22 -19.13
C ARG A 95 -8.04 -23.30 -18.92
N THR A 96 -7.46 -24.44 -19.26
CA THR A 96 -6.01 -24.68 -19.14
C THR A 96 -5.35 -24.71 -20.52
N VAL A 97 -4.04 -24.52 -20.55
CA VAL A 97 -3.22 -24.61 -21.78
C VAL A 97 -2.21 -25.73 -21.65
N SER A 98 -1.70 -26.21 -22.79
CA SER A 98 -0.60 -27.17 -22.79
C SER A 98 0.67 -26.55 -22.19
N HIS A 99 1.58 -27.40 -21.72
CA HIS A 99 2.86 -26.94 -21.19
C HIS A 99 3.70 -26.24 -22.28
N GLU A 100 3.66 -26.78 -23.49
CA GLU A 100 4.36 -26.27 -24.66
C GLU A 100 3.90 -24.85 -25.01
N ASP A 101 2.58 -24.63 -25.07
CA ASP A 101 1.99 -23.32 -25.38
C ASP A 101 2.29 -22.30 -24.27
N ALA A 102 2.19 -22.71 -22.99
CA ALA A 102 2.52 -21.85 -21.85
C ALA A 102 3.98 -21.36 -21.91
N MET A 103 4.92 -22.27 -22.17
CA MET A 103 6.34 -21.93 -22.25
C MET A 103 6.67 -21.09 -23.48
N ALA A 104 5.99 -21.30 -24.60
CA ALA A 104 6.12 -20.45 -25.77
C ALA A 104 5.68 -19.00 -25.46
N SER A 105 4.54 -18.83 -24.80
CA SER A 105 4.01 -17.52 -24.38
C SER A 105 4.97 -16.77 -23.44
N VAL A 106 5.53 -17.47 -22.44
CA VAL A 106 6.50 -16.86 -21.50
C VAL A 106 7.77 -16.40 -22.21
N ARG A 107 8.31 -17.22 -23.13
CA ARG A 107 9.51 -16.83 -23.89
C ARG A 107 9.27 -15.60 -24.75
N GLN A 108 8.13 -15.56 -25.44
CA GLN A 108 7.74 -14.40 -26.24
C GLN A 108 7.69 -13.13 -25.40
N ALA A 109 7.05 -13.17 -24.23
CA ALA A 109 6.97 -12.00 -23.35
C ALA A 109 8.35 -11.50 -22.86
N ILE A 110 9.31 -12.41 -22.66
CA ILE A 110 10.70 -12.06 -22.30
C ILE A 110 11.40 -11.38 -23.47
N GLU A 111 11.26 -11.91 -24.69
CA GLU A 111 11.84 -11.35 -25.91
C GLU A 111 11.28 -9.95 -26.19
N ASP A 112 9.96 -9.76 -26.03
CA ASP A 112 9.30 -8.46 -26.22
C ASP A 112 9.81 -7.42 -25.20
N ALA A 113 9.96 -7.84 -23.93
CA ALA A 113 10.49 -6.97 -22.87
C ALA A 113 11.98 -6.62 -23.09
N ALA A 114 12.75 -7.53 -23.69
CA ALA A 114 14.16 -7.29 -24.04
C ALA A 114 14.32 -6.44 -25.32
N GLY A 115 13.38 -6.55 -26.26
CA GLY A 115 13.36 -5.81 -27.52
C GLY A 115 12.82 -4.37 -27.41
N GLY A 116 12.20 -4.02 -26.28
CA GLY A 116 11.63 -2.70 -25.99
C GLY A 116 12.64 -1.63 -25.57
N THR A 117 13.76 -1.49 -26.28
CA THR A 117 14.59 -0.28 -26.27
C THR A 117 15.19 -0.06 -27.66
N ALA A 118 14.45 0.64 -28.53
CA ALA A 118 14.95 1.20 -29.77
C ALA A 118 14.27 2.54 -30.04
#